data_AF-A0A3N5GES8-F1
#
_entry.id   AF-A0A3N5GES8-F1
#
_cell.length_a   1.000
_cell.length_b   1.000
_cell.length_c   1.000
_cell.angle_alpha   90.00
_cell.angle_beta   90.00
_cell.angle_gamma   90.00
#
_symmetry.space_group_name_H-M   'P 1'
#
loop_
_entity.id
_entity.type
_entity.pdbx_description
1 polymer ?
#
loop_
_entity_poly.entity_id
_entity_poly.type
_entity_poly.pdbx_seq_one_letter_code
_entity_poly.pdbx_strand_id
1 'polypeptide(L)'
;MSAWPLRPNPTVDLGEEGQNADKQEKEKLAMQIPAFFTNHPVIFVLLLTLGWLVLLIIFMGIASSIFHAPYGDAMTVSISRLAVTACVLFLAWRLGWLEASGMARLGSWQIWLLSLGGLAYFTSASLYAFYGRLAFDFSSLLQLPDARAVVATHFIAGLSEEILFRGLVLYTLIRVWGSNTWGILGGVLISSALFALVHLTQVFTYGTSISSTLLLVLQVLVIS
;
A
#
# COMPACT_ATOMS: atom_id res chain seq x y z
N MET A 1 -60.09 -23.68 -20.34
CA MET A 1 -59.17 -22.60 -19.96
C MET A 1 -57.80 -23.22 -19.75
N SER A 2 -56.91 -23.03 -20.73
CA SER A 2 -55.61 -23.69 -20.87
C SER A 2 -54.53 -22.99 -20.05
N ALA A 3 -53.83 -23.75 -19.22
CA ALA A 3 -52.66 -23.30 -18.48
C ALA A 3 -51.46 -23.08 -19.43
N TRP A 4 -50.83 -21.92 -19.30
CA TRP A 4 -49.60 -21.55 -20.01
C TRP A 4 -48.39 -22.18 -19.31
N PRO A 5 -47.45 -22.85 -20.01
CA PRO A 5 -46.24 -23.34 -19.36
C PRO A 5 -45.23 -22.20 -19.18
N LEU A 6 -44.70 -22.10 -17.96
CA LEU A 6 -43.58 -21.25 -17.57
C LEU A 6 -42.33 -21.63 -18.39
N ARG A 7 -41.69 -20.64 -19.03
CA ARG A 7 -40.37 -20.84 -19.65
C ARG A 7 -39.32 -21.08 -18.57
N PRO A 8 -38.45 -22.10 -18.69
CA PRO A 8 -37.31 -22.24 -17.79
C PRO A 8 -36.26 -21.15 -18.06
N ASN A 9 -35.68 -20.68 -16.97
CA ASN A 9 -34.54 -19.77 -16.88
C ASN A 9 -33.31 -20.43 -17.54
N PRO A 10 -32.57 -19.79 -18.47
CA PRO A 10 -31.36 -20.35 -19.02
C PRO A 10 -30.24 -20.25 -17.97
N THR A 11 -30.14 -21.24 -17.09
CA THR A 11 -28.86 -21.56 -16.47
C THR A 11 -27.96 -22.05 -17.60
N VAL A 12 -27.01 -21.21 -17.99
CA VAL A 12 -25.91 -21.58 -18.87
C VAL A 12 -25.11 -22.67 -18.16
N ASP A 13 -25.45 -23.92 -18.45
CA ASP A 13 -24.72 -25.10 -18.00
C ASP A 13 -23.43 -25.17 -18.83
N LEU A 14 -22.36 -24.59 -18.27
CA LEU A 14 -21.03 -24.78 -18.81
C LEU A 14 -20.66 -26.25 -18.57
N GLY A 15 -20.90 -27.10 -19.58
CA GLY A 15 -20.56 -28.52 -19.54
C GLY A 15 -19.09 -28.76 -19.17
N GLU A 16 -18.73 -30.01 -18.87
CA GLU A 16 -17.41 -30.42 -18.36
C GLU A 16 -16.20 -29.84 -19.14
N GLU A 17 -16.35 -29.57 -20.44
CA GLU A 17 -15.35 -28.88 -21.27
C GLU A 17 -15.09 -27.43 -20.85
N GLY A 18 -16.14 -26.68 -20.49
CA GLY A 18 -16.03 -25.30 -20.02
C GLY A 18 -15.39 -25.20 -18.62
N GLN A 19 -15.66 -26.17 -17.76
CA GLN A 19 -15.01 -26.26 -16.44
C GLN A 19 -13.53 -26.67 -16.55
N ASN A 20 -13.18 -27.55 -17.49
CA ASN A 20 -11.78 -27.93 -17.74
C ASN A 20 -10.96 -26.79 -18.38
N ALA A 21 -11.57 -26.00 -19.28
CA ALA A 21 -10.92 -24.84 -19.89
C ALA A 21 -10.63 -23.74 -18.85
N ASP A 22 -11.61 -23.41 -17.99
CA ASP A 22 -11.43 -22.45 -16.89
C ASP A 22 -10.37 -22.92 -15.87
N LYS A 23 -10.35 -24.23 -15.56
CA LYS A 23 -9.33 -24.80 -14.68
C LYS A 23 -7.93 -24.76 -15.31
N GLN A 24 -7.78 -25.12 -16.58
CA GLN A 24 -6.51 -25.02 -17.31
C GLN A 24 -6.02 -23.58 -17.43
N GLU A 25 -6.92 -22.63 -17.69
CA GLU A 25 -6.58 -21.22 -17.76
C GLU A 25 -6.10 -20.69 -16.39
N LYS A 26 -6.80 -21.05 -15.31
CA LYS A 26 -6.38 -20.73 -13.94
C LYS A 26 -5.04 -21.33 -13.57
N GLU A 27 -4.77 -22.59 -13.95
CA GLU A 27 -3.49 -23.25 -13.72
C GLU A 27 -2.35 -22.62 -14.53
N LYS A 28 -2.63 -22.27 -15.79
CA LYS A 28 -1.67 -21.58 -16.66
C LYS A 28 -1.33 -20.18 -16.12
N LEU A 29 -2.32 -19.40 -15.72
CA LEU A 29 -2.12 -18.10 -15.07
C LEU A 29 -1.36 -18.25 -13.75
N ALA A 30 -1.68 -19.28 -12.96
CA ALA A 30 -1.00 -19.57 -11.70
C ALA A 30 0.48 -19.95 -11.88
N MET A 31 0.88 -20.52 -13.01
CA MET A 31 2.29 -20.80 -13.34
C MET A 31 3.02 -19.60 -13.96
N GLN A 32 2.33 -18.75 -14.71
CA GLN A 32 2.93 -17.59 -15.39
C GLN A 32 3.25 -16.43 -14.44
N ILE A 33 2.41 -16.19 -13.43
CA ILE A 33 2.64 -15.13 -12.43
C ILE A 33 3.97 -15.34 -11.69
N PRO A 34 4.30 -16.55 -11.18
CA PRO A 34 5.62 -16.92 -10.69
C PRO A 34 6.77 -16.58 -11.64
N ALA A 35 6.65 -17.00 -12.90
CA ALA A 35 7.72 -16.79 -13.88
C ALA A 35 7.97 -15.30 -14.18
N PHE A 36 6.93 -14.47 -14.20
CA PHE A 36 7.05 -13.06 -14.53
C PHE A 36 7.83 -12.27 -13.47
N PHE A 37 7.47 -12.37 -12.19
CA PHE A 37 8.19 -11.60 -11.15
C PHE A 37 9.61 -12.13 -10.90
N THR A 38 9.88 -13.42 -11.18
CA THR A 38 11.24 -13.97 -11.09
C THR A 38 12.14 -13.43 -12.19
N ASN A 39 11.65 -13.31 -13.42
CA ASN A 39 12.46 -12.84 -14.56
C ASN A 39 12.56 -11.31 -14.62
N HIS A 40 11.54 -10.60 -14.15
CA HIS A 40 11.46 -9.14 -14.21
C HIS A 40 11.02 -8.51 -12.88
N PRO A 41 11.77 -8.70 -11.78
CA PRO A 41 11.36 -8.25 -10.45
C PRO A 41 11.14 -6.74 -10.37
N VAL A 42 11.99 -5.94 -11.03
CA VAL A 42 11.89 -4.47 -11.03
C VAL A 42 10.62 -3.98 -11.74
N ILE A 43 10.31 -4.55 -12.90
CA ILE A 43 9.10 -4.20 -13.66
C ILE A 43 7.86 -4.60 -12.86
N PHE A 44 7.88 -5.78 -12.24
CA PHE A 44 6.79 -6.24 -11.40
C PHE A 44 6.51 -5.27 -10.24
N VAL A 45 7.53 -4.87 -9.48
CA VAL A 45 7.31 -3.93 -8.36
C VAL A 45 6.89 -2.55 -8.84
N LEU A 46 7.37 -2.09 -10.00
CA LEU A 46 6.93 -0.84 -10.60
C LEU A 46 5.44 -0.89 -10.98
N LEU A 47 5.00 -1.97 -11.62
CA LEU A 47 3.58 -2.19 -11.96
C LEU A 47 2.72 -2.32 -10.70
N LEU A 48 3.22 -2.98 -9.66
CA LEU A 48 2.55 -3.09 -8.37
C LEU A 48 2.36 -1.72 -7.72
N THR A 49 3.41 -0.89 -7.67
CA THR A 49 3.33 0.48 -7.12
C THR A 49 2.37 1.35 -7.94
N LEU A 50 2.42 1.27 -9.27
CA LEU A 50 1.50 2.02 -10.13
C LEU A 50 0.05 1.53 -9.96
N GLY A 51 -0.17 0.22 -9.91
CA GLY A 51 -1.49 -0.37 -9.66
C GLY A 51 -2.06 0.06 -8.31
N TRP A 52 -1.23 0.08 -7.27
CA TRP A 52 -1.60 0.59 -5.96
C TRP A 52 -2.01 2.08 -6.00
N LEU A 53 -1.25 2.93 -6.70
CA LEU A 53 -1.59 4.35 -6.88
C LEU A 53 -2.92 4.54 -7.62
N VAL A 54 -3.13 3.80 -8.70
CA VAL A 54 -4.36 3.86 -9.49
C VAL A 54 -5.56 3.42 -8.64
N LEU A 55 -5.44 2.33 -7.90
CA LEU A 55 -6.49 1.85 -6.99
C LEU A 55 -6.78 2.87 -5.89
N LEU A 56 -5.76 3.50 -5.32
CA LEU A 56 -5.93 4.55 -4.32
C LEU A 56 -6.76 5.72 -4.87
N ILE A 57 -6.42 6.21 -6.07
CA ILE A 57 -7.14 7.31 -6.75
C ILE A 57 -8.61 6.91 -7.03
N ILE A 58 -8.83 5.69 -7.54
CA ILE A 58 -10.17 5.17 -7.85
C ILE A 58 -11.01 5.06 -6.57
N PHE A 59 -10.49 4.41 -5.53
CA PHE A 59 -11.23 4.25 -4.27
C PHE A 59 -11.51 5.58 -3.59
N MET A 60 -10.60 6.56 -3.70
CA MET A 60 -10.84 7.91 -3.20
C MET A 60 -11.97 8.61 -3.96
N GLY A 61 -12.03 8.47 -5.29
CA GLY A 61 -13.14 8.97 -6.10
C GLY A 61 -14.48 8.31 -5.75
N ILE A 62 -14.48 6.99 -5.57
CA ILE A 62 -15.66 6.23 -5.13
C ILE A 62 -16.12 6.68 -3.74
N ALA A 63 -15.20 6.81 -2.78
CA ALA A 63 -15.52 7.27 -1.43
C ALA A 63 -16.11 8.69 -1.46
N SER A 64 -15.49 9.62 -2.20
CA SER A 64 -15.99 10.99 -2.38
C SER A 64 -17.42 11.00 -2.96
N SER A 65 -17.69 10.15 -3.94
CA SER A 65 -19.03 10.00 -4.53
C SER A 65 -20.07 9.43 -3.57
N ILE A 66 -19.73 8.38 -2.81
CA ILE A 66 -20.67 7.68 -1.92
C ILE A 66 -21.02 8.54 -0.70
N PHE A 67 -20.02 9.20 -0.12
CA PHE A 67 -20.18 9.97 1.11
C PHE A 67 -20.45 11.45 0.88
N HIS A 68 -20.53 11.89 -0.38
CA HIS A 68 -20.68 13.31 -0.76
C HIS A 68 -19.64 14.23 -0.08
N ALA A 69 -18.44 13.70 0.13
CA ALA A 69 -17.34 14.39 0.79
C ALA A 69 -16.33 14.94 -0.24
N PRO A 70 -15.62 16.04 0.05
CA PRO A 70 -14.61 16.57 -0.84
C PRO A 70 -13.53 15.53 -1.18
N TYR A 71 -13.15 15.42 -2.45
CA TYR A 71 -12.04 14.56 -2.85
C TYR A 71 -10.75 14.98 -2.14
N GLY A 72 -10.07 14.02 -1.49
CA GLY A 72 -8.83 14.28 -0.78
C GLY A 72 -9.00 14.74 0.68
N ASP A 73 -10.23 14.80 1.19
CA ASP A 73 -10.45 15.01 2.63
C ASP A 73 -9.98 13.80 3.46
N ALA A 74 -9.78 14.02 4.76
CA ALA A 74 -9.23 13.01 5.67
C ALA A 74 -10.01 11.68 5.66
N MET A 75 -11.34 11.74 5.55
CA MET A 75 -12.18 10.54 5.53
C MET A 75 -12.01 9.77 4.21
N THR A 76 -12.14 10.42 3.06
CA THR A 76 -12.02 9.75 1.76
C THR A 76 -10.62 9.18 1.52
N VAL A 77 -9.58 9.89 1.96
CA VAL A 77 -8.19 9.38 1.95
C VAL A 77 -8.05 8.16 2.87
N SER A 78 -8.57 8.21 4.10
CA SER A 78 -8.44 7.10 5.04
C SER A 78 -9.16 5.84 4.54
N ILE A 79 -10.39 5.98 4.04
CA ILE A 79 -11.18 4.85 3.50
C ILE A 79 -10.47 4.24 2.29
N SER A 80 -10.00 5.06 1.36
CA SER A 80 -9.31 4.57 0.15
C SER A 80 -7.99 3.86 0.49
N ARG A 81 -7.24 4.37 1.47
CA ARG A 81 -6.02 3.73 2.00
C ARG A 81 -6.32 2.37 2.63
N LEU A 82 -7.37 2.26 3.43
CA LEU A 82 -7.78 0.98 4.01
C LEU A 82 -8.21 -0.03 2.94
N ALA A 83 -9.00 0.42 1.95
CA ALA A 83 -9.46 -0.42 0.84
C ALA A 83 -8.28 -0.95 0.00
N VAL A 84 -7.35 -0.09 -0.41
CA VAL A 84 -6.18 -0.53 -1.18
C VAL A 84 -5.25 -1.42 -0.36
N THR A 85 -5.10 -1.15 0.94
CA THR A 85 -4.32 -2.01 1.86
C THR A 85 -4.95 -3.41 1.95
N ALA A 86 -6.27 -3.50 2.03
CA ALA A 86 -6.96 -4.78 1.99
C ALA A 86 -6.72 -5.53 0.66
N CYS A 87 -6.71 -4.83 -0.48
CA CYS A 87 -6.36 -5.44 -1.77
C CYS A 87 -4.92 -5.97 -1.80
N VAL A 88 -3.96 -5.22 -1.25
CA VAL A 88 -2.55 -5.66 -1.16
C VAL A 88 -2.40 -6.88 -0.25
N LEU A 89 -3.06 -6.88 0.91
CA LEU A 89 -3.06 -8.02 1.83
C LEU A 89 -3.73 -9.24 1.20
N PHE A 90 -4.83 -9.06 0.46
CA PHE A 90 -5.48 -10.13 -0.28
C PHE A 90 -4.57 -10.71 -1.38
N LEU A 91 -3.84 -9.86 -2.11
CA LEU A 91 -2.84 -10.30 -3.08
C LEU A 91 -1.71 -11.08 -2.40
N ALA A 92 -1.15 -10.56 -1.31
CA ALA A 92 -0.09 -11.22 -0.55
C ALA A 92 -0.57 -12.57 0.02
N TRP A 93 -1.83 -12.66 0.45
CA TRP A 93 -2.45 -13.91 0.87
C TRP A 93 -2.56 -14.91 -0.28
N ARG A 94 -3.05 -14.45 -1.45
CA ARG A 94 -3.23 -15.30 -2.64
C ARG A 94 -1.91 -15.88 -3.16
N LEU A 95 -0.81 -15.16 -2.94
CA LEU A 95 0.55 -15.58 -3.27
C LEU A 95 1.22 -16.42 -2.17
N GLY A 96 0.60 -16.54 -0.98
CA GLY A 96 1.19 -17.22 0.17
C GLY A 96 2.37 -16.47 0.79
N TRP A 97 2.41 -15.15 0.65
CA TRP A 97 3.56 -14.32 1.04
C TRP A 97 3.39 -13.58 2.37
N LEU A 98 2.21 -13.61 3.00
CA LEU A 98 1.94 -12.86 4.25
C LEU A 98 2.95 -13.15 5.37
N GLU A 99 3.27 -14.41 5.61
CA GLU A 99 4.22 -14.78 6.66
C GLU A 99 5.67 -14.60 6.22
N ALA A 100 5.97 -14.95 4.96
CA ALA A 100 7.32 -14.87 4.40
C ALA A 100 7.83 -13.42 4.25
N SER A 101 6.92 -12.48 4.01
CA SER A 101 7.20 -11.04 3.99
C SER A 101 7.32 -10.41 5.38
N GLY A 102 6.99 -11.14 6.44
CA GLY A 102 6.98 -10.63 7.81
C GLY A 102 5.73 -9.85 8.20
N MET A 103 4.78 -9.61 7.29
CA MET A 103 3.54 -8.87 7.60
C MET A 103 2.69 -9.54 8.70
N ALA A 104 2.74 -10.87 8.80
CA ALA A 104 2.00 -11.64 9.82
C ALA A 104 2.79 -11.89 11.12
N ARG A 105 4.06 -11.43 11.21
CA ARG A 105 4.95 -11.75 12.32
C ARG A 105 5.17 -10.52 13.21
N LEU A 106 5.17 -10.72 14.52
CA LEU A 106 5.60 -9.67 15.44
C LEU A 106 7.12 -9.51 15.36
N GLY A 107 7.59 -8.26 15.28
CA GLY A 107 9.00 -7.93 15.33
C GLY A 107 9.63 -8.34 16.67
N SER A 108 10.95 -8.57 16.67
CA SER A 108 11.70 -8.80 17.91
C SER A 108 11.77 -7.53 18.76
N TRP A 109 12.01 -7.66 20.06
CA TRP A 109 12.15 -6.52 20.96
C TRP A 109 13.25 -5.53 20.51
N GLN A 110 14.34 -6.02 19.93
CA GLN A 110 15.41 -5.18 19.39
C GLN A 110 14.92 -4.31 18.22
N ILE A 111 14.10 -4.88 17.33
CA ILE A 111 13.49 -4.14 16.22
C ILE A 111 12.53 -3.08 16.78
N TRP A 112 11.70 -3.44 17.77
CA TRP A 112 10.83 -2.47 18.43
C TRP A 112 11.59 -1.33 19.09
N LEU A 113 12.70 -1.63 19.78
CA LEU A 113 13.53 -0.61 20.41
C LEU A 113 14.14 0.34 19.37
N LEU A 114 14.64 -0.18 18.25
CA LEU A 114 15.17 0.62 17.15
C LEU A 114 14.07 1.48 16.49
N SER A 115 12.91 0.90 16.18
CA SER A 115 11.81 1.62 15.54
C SER A 115 11.21 2.70 16.44
N LEU A 116 10.93 2.37 17.71
CA LEU A 116 10.37 3.34 18.66
C LEU A 116 11.40 4.40 19.07
N GLY A 117 12.66 4.01 19.26
CA GLY A 117 13.75 4.94 19.54
C GLY A 117 13.99 5.90 18.38
N GLY A 118 14.05 5.39 17.15
CA GLY A 118 14.16 6.19 15.93
C GLY A 118 12.98 7.14 15.76
N LEU A 119 11.75 6.65 15.97
CA LEU A 119 10.54 7.48 15.92
C LEU A 119 10.56 8.61 16.96
N ALA A 120 10.94 8.31 18.20
CA ALA A 120 11.04 9.30 19.27
C ALA A 120 12.10 10.36 18.97
N TYR A 121 13.28 9.93 18.50
CA TYR A 121 14.35 10.83 18.08
C TYR A 121 13.90 11.73 16.93
N PHE A 122 13.37 11.14 15.85
CA PHE A 122 12.96 11.88 14.66
C PHE A 122 11.82 12.86 14.95
N THR A 123 10.84 12.44 15.74
CA THR A 123 9.73 13.31 16.16
C THR A 123 10.25 14.49 16.98
N SER A 124 11.16 14.23 17.94
CA SER A 124 11.74 15.28 18.77
C SER A 124 12.60 16.25 17.95
N ALA A 125 13.48 15.73 17.09
CA ALA A 125 14.31 16.54 16.22
C ALA A 125 13.45 17.41 15.29
N SER A 126 12.38 16.84 14.72
CA SER A 126 11.43 17.58 13.87
C SER A 126 10.72 18.68 14.65
N LEU A 127 10.16 18.38 15.83
CA LEU A 127 9.48 19.39 16.66
C LEU A 127 10.41 20.54 17.03
N TYR A 128 11.64 20.23 17.42
CA TYR A 128 12.62 21.26 17.75
C TYR A 128 13.03 22.09 16.53
N ALA A 129 13.24 21.46 15.38
CA ALA A 129 13.61 22.17 14.14
C ALA A 129 12.49 23.10 13.64
N PHE A 130 11.22 22.67 13.71
CA PHE A 130 10.09 23.46 13.21
C PHE A 130 9.59 24.50 14.20
N TYR A 131 9.60 24.21 15.50
CA TYR A 131 8.97 25.05 16.52
C TYR A 131 9.94 25.66 17.53
N GLY A 132 11.24 25.34 17.44
CA GLY A 132 12.27 25.79 18.38
C GLY A 132 12.13 25.22 19.79
N ARG A 133 11.19 24.28 20.01
CA ARG A 133 10.92 23.67 21.32
C ARG A 133 10.33 22.27 21.17
N LEU A 134 10.59 21.45 22.18
CA LEU A 134 9.94 20.15 22.35
C LEU A 134 8.66 20.34 23.15
N ALA A 135 7.52 20.33 22.49
CA ALA A 135 6.22 20.44 23.13
C ALA A 135 5.29 19.34 22.60
N PHE A 136 4.69 18.57 23.51
CA PHE A 136 3.69 17.57 23.20
C PHE A 136 2.38 17.97 23.86
N ASP A 137 1.38 18.32 23.05
CA ASP A 137 0.04 18.64 23.54
C ASP A 137 -0.93 17.50 23.20
N PHE A 138 -0.93 16.48 24.06
CA PHE A 138 -1.87 15.36 23.95
C PHE A 138 -3.31 15.76 24.28
N SER A 139 -3.51 16.90 24.97
CA SER A 139 -4.87 17.40 25.28
C SER A 139 -5.59 17.79 24.01
N SER A 140 -4.90 18.41 23.06
CA SER A 140 -5.43 18.73 21.74
C SER A 140 -5.91 17.49 20.98
N LEU A 141 -5.27 16.33 21.12
CA LEU A 141 -5.75 15.07 20.51
C LEU A 141 -7.08 14.60 21.13
N LEU A 142 -7.28 14.81 22.43
CA LEU A 142 -8.51 14.41 23.11
C LEU A 142 -9.66 15.39 22.86
N GLN A 143 -9.34 16.67 22.63
CA GLN A 143 -10.35 17.73 22.54
C GLN A 143 -10.73 18.07 21.10
N LEU A 144 -9.79 18.01 20.15
CA LEU A 144 -10.02 18.45 18.77
C LEU A 144 -10.24 17.26 17.83
N PRO A 145 -11.43 17.13 17.22
CA PRO A 145 -11.70 16.10 16.21
C PRO A 145 -10.71 16.12 15.04
N ASP A 146 -10.33 17.31 14.58
CA ASP A 146 -9.42 17.47 13.45
C ASP A 146 -8.01 16.95 13.76
N ALA A 147 -7.52 17.17 14.98
CA ALA A 147 -6.22 16.65 15.41
C ALA A 147 -6.20 15.12 15.40
N ARG A 148 -7.31 14.48 15.83
CA ARG A 148 -7.46 13.01 15.73
C ARG A 148 -7.51 12.55 14.29
N ALA A 149 -8.25 13.24 13.43
CA ALA A 149 -8.38 12.90 12.02
C ALA A 149 -7.02 12.96 11.31
N VAL A 150 -6.21 13.99 11.59
CA VAL A 150 -4.86 14.13 11.04
C VAL A 150 -3.96 12.98 11.49
N VAL A 151 -3.91 12.67 12.79
CA VAL A 151 -3.08 11.57 13.32
C VAL A 151 -3.52 10.22 12.74
N ALA A 152 -4.83 9.94 12.73
CA ALA A 152 -5.37 8.70 12.19
C ALA A 152 -5.05 8.55 10.70
N THR A 153 -5.22 9.62 9.92
CA THR A 153 -4.92 9.61 8.47
C THR A 153 -3.45 9.31 8.21
N HIS A 154 -2.52 9.93 8.94
CA HIS A 154 -1.09 9.67 8.79
C HIS A 154 -0.69 8.28 9.26
N PHE A 155 -1.29 7.79 10.35
CA PHE A 155 -1.06 6.43 10.82
C PHE A 155 -1.51 5.39 9.78
N ILE A 156 -2.71 5.56 9.21
CA ILE A 156 -3.24 4.68 8.16
C ILE A 156 -2.38 4.77 6.89
N ALA A 157 -1.93 5.98 6.51
CA ALA A 157 -1.05 6.17 5.37
C ALA A 157 0.29 5.43 5.56
N GLY A 158 0.93 5.61 6.72
CA GLY A 158 2.18 4.93 7.06
C GLY A 158 2.02 3.41 7.11
N LEU A 159 0.94 2.90 7.69
CA LEU A 159 0.65 1.46 7.70
C LEU A 159 0.48 0.91 6.27
N SER A 160 -0.28 1.61 5.43
CA SER A 160 -0.53 1.22 4.03
C SER A 160 0.77 1.18 3.23
N GLU A 161 1.61 2.20 3.40
CA GLU A 161 2.90 2.32 2.74
C GLU A 161 3.89 1.26 3.23
N GLU A 162 3.95 0.98 4.52
CA GLU A 162 4.84 -0.04 5.08
C GLU A 162 4.50 -1.44 4.56
N ILE A 163 3.20 -1.78 4.53
CA ILE A 163 2.70 -3.06 4.00
C ILE A 163 3.07 -3.21 2.52
N LEU A 164 2.91 -2.16 1.71
CA LEU A 164 3.25 -2.21 0.30
C LEU A 164 4.77 -2.26 0.08
N PHE A 165 5.49 -1.27 0.58
CA PHE A 165 6.89 -1.05 0.21
C PHE A 165 7.85 -2.00 0.91
N ARG A 166 7.66 -2.24 2.22
CA ARG A 166 8.55 -3.14 2.98
C ARG A 166 8.01 -4.56 2.94
N GLY A 167 6.69 -4.71 3.07
CA GLY A 167 6.03 -6.00 3.01
C GLY A 167 6.07 -6.65 1.62
N LEU A 168 5.75 -5.93 0.54
CA LEU A 168 5.58 -6.57 -0.77
C LEU A 168 6.68 -6.23 -1.78
N VAL A 169 7.02 -4.95 -1.95
CA VAL A 169 8.02 -4.49 -2.92
C VAL A 169 9.42 -4.97 -2.53
N LEU A 170 9.90 -4.59 -1.35
CA LEU A 170 11.23 -4.98 -0.87
C LEU A 170 11.37 -6.49 -0.74
N TYR A 171 10.36 -7.15 -0.19
CA TYR A 171 10.31 -8.62 -0.11
C TYR A 171 10.46 -9.27 -1.49
N THR A 172 9.74 -8.79 -2.51
CA THR A 172 9.85 -9.35 -3.86
C THR A 172 11.26 -9.21 -4.42
N LEU A 173 11.87 -8.03 -4.27
CA LEU A 173 13.23 -7.76 -4.74
C LEU A 173 14.26 -8.66 -4.03
N ILE A 174 14.22 -8.73 -2.69
CA ILE A 174 15.13 -9.58 -1.90
C ILE A 174 14.88 -11.07 -2.18
N ARG A 175 13.64 -11.50 -2.38
CA ARG A 175 13.31 -12.89 -2.71
C ARG A 175 13.94 -13.34 -4.03
N VAL A 176 14.01 -12.44 -5.02
CA VAL A 176 14.55 -12.76 -6.35
C VAL A 176 16.07 -12.54 -6.41
N TRP A 177 16.58 -11.46 -5.83
CA TRP A 177 18.02 -11.13 -5.84
C TRP A 177 18.84 -11.80 -4.73
N GLY A 178 18.15 -12.43 -3.78
CA GLY A 178 18.75 -13.13 -2.65
C GLY A 178 19.13 -12.20 -1.50
N SER A 179 19.41 -12.82 -0.35
CA SER A 179 19.77 -12.15 0.91
C SER A 179 21.27 -11.85 1.04
N ASN A 180 22.02 -11.84 -0.07
CA ASN A 180 23.40 -11.37 -0.06
C ASN A 180 23.45 -9.83 0.00
N THR A 181 24.60 -9.26 0.35
CA THR A 181 24.77 -7.80 0.53
C THR A 181 24.28 -6.98 -0.68
N TRP A 182 24.56 -7.45 -1.91
CA TRP A 182 24.17 -6.73 -3.12
C TRP A 182 22.68 -6.85 -3.42
N GLY A 183 22.07 -8.01 -3.18
CA GLY A 183 20.63 -8.21 -3.31
C GLY A 183 19.83 -7.37 -2.31
N ILE A 184 20.31 -7.30 -1.06
CA ILE A 184 19.71 -6.42 -0.04
C ILE A 184 19.90 -4.96 -0.42
N LEU A 185 21.13 -4.52 -0.74
CA LEU A 185 21.41 -3.14 -1.09
C LEU A 185 20.59 -2.68 -2.30
N GLY A 186 20.58 -3.47 -3.38
CA GLY A 186 19.77 -3.18 -4.56
C GLY A 186 18.28 -3.12 -4.24
N GLY A 187 17.78 -4.08 -3.44
CA GLY A 187 16.38 -4.14 -3.04
C GLY A 187 15.94 -2.91 -2.24
N VAL A 188 16.75 -2.51 -1.26
CA VAL A 188 16.53 -1.29 -0.45
C VAL A 188 16.57 -0.05 -1.34
N LEU A 189 17.61 0.11 -2.17
CA LEU A 189 17.73 1.28 -3.05
C LEU A 189 16.52 1.46 -3.98
N ILE A 190 16.04 0.39 -4.62
CA ILE A 190 14.86 0.49 -5.49
C ILE A 190 13.59 0.74 -4.68
N SER A 191 13.40 0.05 -3.56
CA SER A 191 12.22 0.25 -2.71
C SER A 191 12.14 1.69 -2.20
N SER A 192 13.24 2.23 -1.68
CA SER A 192 13.35 3.61 -1.19
C SER A 192 13.16 4.62 -2.33
N ALA A 193 13.70 4.37 -3.53
CA ALA A 193 13.47 5.22 -4.70
C ALA A 193 12.00 5.25 -5.13
N LEU A 194 11.34 4.08 -5.24
CA LEU A 194 9.92 4.01 -5.58
C LEU A 194 9.06 4.70 -4.52
N PHE A 195 9.34 4.47 -3.24
CA PHE A 195 8.64 5.12 -2.14
C PHE A 195 8.83 6.64 -2.13
N ALA A 196 10.02 7.15 -2.42
CA ALA A 196 10.24 8.58 -2.57
C ALA A 196 9.47 9.15 -3.76
N LEU A 197 9.50 8.48 -4.93
CA LEU A 197 8.86 8.97 -6.15
C LEU A 197 7.34 9.08 -6.05
N VAL A 198 6.66 8.24 -5.27
CA VAL A 198 5.19 8.38 -5.12
C VAL A 198 4.79 9.70 -4.47
N HIS A 199 5.69 10.37 -3.73
CA HIS A 199 5.42 11.67 -3.14
C HIS A 199 5.38 12.80 -4.16
N LEU A 200 5.89 12.60 -5.39
CA LEU A 200 5.70 13.55 -6.50
C LEU A 200 4.21 13.76 -6.83
N THR A 201 3.36 12.78 -6.53
CA THR A 201 1.92 12.89 -6.74
C THR A 201 1.27 13.99 -5.89
N GLN A 202 1.91 14.41 -4.78
CA GLN A 202 1.36 15.44 -3.90
C GLN A 202 1.22 16.81 -4.58
N VAL A 203 2.05 17.11 -5.59
CA VAL A 203 1.92 18.32 -6.41
C VAL A 203 0.55 18.36 -7.08
N PHE A 204 0.09 17.21 -7.59
CA PHE A 204 -1.17 17.10 -8.33
C PHE A 204 -2.37 16.90 -7.39
N THR A 205 -2.21 16.10 -6.33
CA THR A 205 -3.31 15.74 -5.43
C THR A 205 -3.63 16.83 -4.42
N TYR A 206 -2.61 17.48 -3.85
CA TYR A 206 -2.78 18.45 -2.75
C TYR A 206 -2.32 19.86 -3.12
N GLY A 207 -1.83 20.08 -4.35
CA GLY A 207 -1.34 21.39 -4.78
C GLY A 207 -0.05 21.83 -4.08
N THR A 208 0.72 20.88 -3.53
CA THR A 208 1.98 21.17 -2.84
C THR A 208 2.98 21.83 -3.80
N SER A 209 3.74 22.81 -3.30
CA SER A 209 4.78 23.45 -4.12
C SER A 209 5.83 22.45 -4.58
N ILE A 210 6.34 22.61 -5.81
CA ILE A 210 7.39 21.74 -6.36
C ILE A 210 8.61 21.69 -5.45
N SER A 211 9.04 22.84 -4.90
CA SER A 211 10.19 22.92 -4.00
C SER A 211 9.98 22.10 -2.72
N SER A 212 8.80 22.21 -2.09
CA SER A 212 8.46 21.43 -0.90
C SER A 212 8.39 19.93 -1.22
N THR A 213 7.82 19.56 -2.37
CA THR A 213 7.75 18.16 -2.79
C THR A 213 9.14 17.59 -3.08
N LEU A 214 10.04 18.33 -3.74
CA LEU A 214 11.41 17.87 -3.98
C LEU A 214 12.19 17.68 -2.67
N LEU A 215 12.00 18.58 -1.70
CA LEU A 215 12.57 18.41 -0.36
C LEU A 215 12.01 17.16 0.33
N LEU A 216 10.71 16.91 0.23
CA LEU A 216 10.08 15.71 0.78
C LEU A 216 10.61 14.43 0.11
N VAL A 217 10.73 14.42 -1.22
CA VAL A 217 11.30 13.29 -1.98
C VAL A 217 12.73 13.01 -1.53
N LEU A 218 13.57 14.06 -1.41
CA LEU A 218 14.94 13.91 -0.95
C LEU A 218 15.01 13.38 0.49
N GLN A 219 14.20 13.96 1.38
CA GLN A 219 14.10 13.53 2.78
C GLN A 219 13.70 12.06 2.88
N VAL A 220 12.63 11.67 2.16
CA VAL A 220 12.14 10.29 2.16
C VAL A 220 13.17 9.34 1.59
N LEU A 221 13.85 9.69 0.49
CA LEU A 221 14.89 8.87 -0.12
C LEU A 221 16.07 8.60 0.82
N VAL A 222 16.47 9.59 1.62
CA VAL A 222 17.60 9.47 2.55
C VAL A 222 17.24 8.67 3.81
N ILE A 223 15.99 8.78 4.27
CA ILE A 223 15.53 8.14 5.52
C ILE A 223 15.08 6.68 5.29
N SER A 224 14.66 6.34 4.07
CA SER A 224 13.92 5.10 3.74
C SER A 224 14.71 3.83 3.61
#